data_AF-A0A7V2Y6U1-F1
#
_entry.id   AF-A0A7V2Y6U1-F1
#
_cell.length_a   1.000
_cell.length_b   1.000
_cell.length_c   1.000
_cell.angle_alpha   90.00
_cell.angle_beta   90.00
_cell.angle_gamma   90.00
#
_symmetry.space_group_name_H-M   'P 1'
#
loop_
_entity.id
_entity.type
_entity.pdbx_description
1 polymer ?
#
loop_
_entity_poly.entity_id
_entity_poly.type
_entity_poly.pdbx_seq_one_letter_code
_entity_poly.pdbx_strand_id
1 'polypeptide(L)'
;MIGPAGARSVFVTAEGKAAQRKVQTGIEEAGRIQILSGLTLGEKVIVSGQEKLKDGMEIRLPGPPPEKQGKGKPGEKDGSGKPDGPKEPSK
;
A
#
# COMPACT_ATOMS: atom_id res chain seq x y z
N MET A 1 11.53 -21.51 -1.94
CA MET A 1 11.79 -21.28 -3.38
C MET A 1 11.03 -20.03 -3.82
N ILE A 2 11.72 -19.00 -4.33
CA ILE A 2 11.07 -17.80 -4.90
C ILE A 2 11.11 -18.00 -6.43
N GLY A 3 9.95 -18.24 -7.03
CA GLY A 3 9.82 -18.43 -8.48
C GLY A 3 9.85 -17.10 -9.24
N PRO A 4 10.30 -17.10 -10.51
CA PRO A 4 10.41 -15.90 -11.32
C PRO A 4 9.02 -15.46 -11.83
N ALA A 5 8.37 -14.59 -11.07
CA ALA A 5 7.35 -13.67 -11.56
C ALA A 5 6.98 -12.77 -10.37
N GLY A 6 7.29 -11.47 -10.45
CA GLY A 6 6.90 -10.47 -9.45
C GLY A 6 5.38 -10.29 -9.27
N ALA A 7 4.55 -11.25 -9.69
CA ALA A 7 3.13 -11.29 -9.45
C ALA A 7 2.85 -12.30 -8.33
N ARG A 8 2.38 -11.80 -7.18
CA ARG A 8 1.88 -12.61 -6.07
C ARG A 8 0.40 -12.34 -5.85
N SER A 9 -0.27 -13.28 -5.20
CA SER A 9 -1.65 -13.08 -4.76
C SER A 9 -1.64 -12.89 -3.24
N VAL A 10 -2.34 -11.87 -2.76
CA VAL A 10 -2.59 -11.64 -1.33
C VAL A 10 -4.09 -11.66 -1.07
N PHE A 11 -4.49 -11.91 0.16
CA PHE A 11 -5.89 -11.79 0.56
C PHE A 11 -6.10 -10.49 1.32
N VAL A 12 -7.16 -9.75 0.98
CA VAL A 12 -7.59 -8.55 1.68
C VAL A 12 -8.95 -8.78 2.33
N THR A 13 -9.24 -8.00 3.36
CA THR A 13 -10.56 -8.01 4.01
C THR A 13 -11.46 -6.96 3.37
N ALA A 14 -12.51 -7.42 2.68
CA ALA A 14 -13.56 -6.58 2.11
C ALA A 14 -14.90 -6.97 2.73
N GLU A 15 -15.55 -6.06 3.47
CA GLU A 15 -16.88 -6.28 4.07
C GLU A 15 -17.03 -7.59 4.87
N GLY A 16 -15.98 -7.97 5.62
CA GLY A 16 -15.98 -9.21 6.40
C GLY A 16 -15.78 -10.48 5.57
N LYS A 17 -15.33 -10.35 4.32
CA LYS A 17 -14.95 -11.47 3.44
C LYS A 17 -13.49 -11.36 3.01
N ALA A 18 -12.88 -12.50 2.72
CA ALA A 18 -11.57 -12.58 2.09
C ALA A 18 -11.71 -12.40 0.58
N ALA A 19 -11.05 -11.38 0.03
CA ALA A 19 -10.96 -11.17 -1.42
C ALA A 19 -9.53 -11.44 -1.87
N GLN A 20 -9.36 -12.30 -2.88
CA GLN A 20 -8.04 -12.56 -3.45
C GLN A 20 -7.65 -11.43 -4.40
N ARG A 21 -6.49 -10.82 -4.16
CA ARG A 21 -5.98 -9.71 -4.96
C ARG A 21 -4.63 -10.06 -5.55
N LYS A 22 -4.53 -9.93 -6.87
CA LYS A 22 -3.24 -10.01 -7.56
C LYS A 22 -2.48 -8.71 -7.34
N VAL A 23 -1.26 -8.82 -6.83
CA VAL A 23 -0.37 -7.71 -6.53
C VAL A 23 0.94 -7.85 -7.27
N GLN A 24 1.55 -6.72 -7.59
CA GLN A 24 2.92 -6.65 -8.06
C GLN A 24 3.84 -6.45 -6.88
N THR A 25 4.83 -7.33 -6.75
CA THR A 25 5.81 -7.31 -5.68
C THR A 25 7.19 -6.99 -6.21
N GLY A 26 7.93 -6.18 -5.47
CA GLY A 26 9.31 -5.82 -5.74
C GLY A 26 10.26 -6.68 -4.92
N ILE A 27 11.23 -6.01 -4.29
CA ILE A 27 12.32 -6.64 -3.55
C ILE A 27 11.81 -7.25 -2.24
N GLU A 28 12.39 -8.37 -1.86
CA GLU A 28 12.25 -8.98 -0.54
C GLU A 28 13.49 -8.70 0.30
N GLU A 29 13.30 -8.06 1.46
CA GLU A 29 14.39 -7.75 2.37
C GLU A 29 13.91 -7.88 3.82
N ALA A 30 14.76 -8.43 4.69
CA ALA A 30 14.51 -8.55 6.13
C ALA A 30 13.15 -9.22 6.47
N GLY A 31 12.74 -10.22 5.68
CA GLY A 31 11.47 -10.93 5.87
C GLY A 31 10.23 -10.12 5.48
N ARG A 32 10.40 -9.02 4.74
CA ARG A 32 9.32 -8.18 4.23
C ARG A 32 9.36 -8.11 2.70
N ILE A 33 8.19 -8.05 2.09
CA ILE A 33 8.02 -7.93 0.64
C ILE A 33 7.54 -6.52 0.32
N GLN A 34 8.20 -5.85 -0.62
CA GLN A 34 7.70 -4.58 -1.14
C GLN A 34 6.51 -4.82 -2.09
N ILE A 35 5.39 -4.11 -1.88
CA ILE A 35 4.26 -4.08 -2.82
C ILE A 35 4.41 -2.85 -3.72
N LEU A 36 4.51 -3.07 -5.02
CA LEU A 36 4.62 -2.01 -6.04
C LEU A 36 3.24 -1.54 -6.51
N SER A 37 2.26 -2.45 -6.61
CA SER A 37 0.90 -2.13 -7.08
C SER A 37 -0.10 -3.23 -6.73
N GLY A 38 -1.39 -2.88 -6.74
CA GLY A 38 -2.50 -3.82 -6.56
C GLY A 38 -3.19 -3.77 -5.19
N LEU A 39 -2.75 -2.88 -4.28
CA LEU A 39 -3.41 -2.59 -3.01
C LEU A 39 -3.71 -1.10 -2.89
N THR A 40 -4.77 -0.75 -2.16
CA THR A 40 -5.14 0.63 -1.84
C THR A 40 -4.89 0.94 -0.37
N LEU A 41 -4.68 2.23 -0.07
CA LEU A 41 -4.50 2.69 1.30
C LEU A 41 -5.76 2.40 2.11
N GLY A 42 -5.61 1.82 3.31
CA GLY A 42 -6.72 1.45 4.19
C GLY A 42 -7.21 0.01 4.03
N GLU A 43 -6.77 -0.72 3.00
CA GLU A 43 -7.02 -2.16 2.88
C GLU A 43 -6.31 -2.93 4.00
N LYS A 44 -7.03 -3.88 4.61
CA LYS A 44 -6.45 -4.80 5.59
C LYS A 44 -6.01 -6.09 4.89
N VAL A 45 -4.70 -6.33 4.86
CA VAL A 45 -4.12 -7.54 4.28
C VAL A 45 -4.11 -8.68 5.32
N ILE A 46 -4.53 -9.86 4.89
CA ILE A 46 -4.52 -11.08 5.69
C ILE A 46 -3.16 -11.75 5.53
N VAL A 47 -2.39 -11.82 6.63
CA VAL A 47 -1.01 -12.35 6.65
C VAL A 47 -0.89 -13.72 7.32
N SER A 48 -2.00 -14.28 7.82
CA SER A 48 -2.02 -15.55 8.55
C SER A 48 -3.31 -16.31 8.25
N GLY A 49 -3.26 -17.65 8.23
CA GLY A 49 -4.42 -18.50 7.93
C GLY A 49 -4.78 -18.61 6.45
N GLN A 50 -3.96 -18.08 5.54
CA GLN A 50 -4.18 -18.09 4.09
C GLN A 50 -4.37 -19.48 3.48
N GLU A 51 -3.86 -20.54 4.12
CA GLU A 51 -3.96 -21.92 3.64
C GLU A 51 -5.40 -22.44 3.61
N LYS A 52 -6.27 -21.89 4.46
CA LYS A 52 -7.67 -22.30 4.58
C LYS A 52 -8.64 -21.32 3.92
N LEU A 53 -8.15 -20.18 3.44
CA LEU A 53 -8.97 -19.12 2.85
C LEU A 53 -9.18 -19.35 1.35
N LYS A 54 -10.38 -18.97 0.89
CA LYS A 54 -10.74 -18.91 -0.52
C LYS A 54 -11.32 -17.53 -0.82
N ASP A 55 -11.32 -17.17 -2.10
CA ASP A 55 -12.01 -15.97 -2.56
C ASP A 55 -13.50 -15.99 -2.18
N GLY A 56 -13.99 -14.89 -1.64
CA GLY A 56 -15.39 -14.73 -1.18
C GLY A 56 -15.71 -15.40 0.15
N MET A 57 -14.73 -16.05 0.81
CA MET A 57 -14.96 -16.70 2.10
C MET A 57 -15.24 -15.68 3.19
N GLU A 58 -16.25 -15.93 4.02
CA GLU A 58 -16.52 -15.10 5.20
C GLU A 58 -15.40 -15.27 6.23
N ILE A 59 -14.86 -14.14 6.70
CA ILE A 59 -13.76 -14.12 7.65
C ILE A 59 -14.11 -13.28 8.87
N ARG A 60 -13.76 -13.82 10.04
CA ARG A 60 -13.90 -13.12 11.31
C ARG A 60 -12.54 -12.59 11.72
N LEU A 61 -12.39 -11.28 11.69
CA LEU A 61 -11.18 -10.65 12.19
C LEU A 61 -11.08 -10.90 13.71
N PRO A 62 -9.90 -11.31 14.23
CA PRO A 62 -9.62 -11.16 15.64
C PRO A 62 -9.70 -9.65 15.97
N GLY A 63 -10.10 -9.30 17.20
CA GLY A 63 -10.38 -7.92 17.63
C GLY A 63 -9.31 -6.90 17.21
N PRO A 64 -9.66 -5.60 17.20
CA PRO A 64 -8.92 -4.58 16.46
C PRO A 64 -7.42 -4.57 16.83
N PRO A 65 -6.49 -4.78 15.87
CA PRO A 65 -5.09 -4.54 16.11
C PRO A 65 -4.85 -3.04 16.29
N PRO A 66 -3.87 -2.63 17.14
CA PRO A 66 -3.58 -1.22 17.37
C PRO A 66 -3.20 -0.54 16.05
N GLU A 67 -3.93 0.53 15.72
CA GLU A 67 -3.71 1.35 14.54
C GLU A 67 -2.28 1.92 14.51
N LYS A 68 -1.36 1.24 13.83
CA LYS A 68 -0.19 1.91 13.26
C LYS A 68 -0.57 2.46 11.90
N GLN A 69 -1.32 3.56 11.96
CA GLN A 69 -1.56 4.49 10.87
C GLN A 69 -0.20 5.00 10.36
N GLY A 70 0.31 4.35 9.32
CA GLY A 70 1.41 4.89 8.53
C GLY A 70 0.91 6.15 7.83
N LYS A 71 1.14 7.31 8.45
CA LYS A 71 1.07 8.62 7.79
C LYS A 71 2.11 8.66 6.67
N GLY A 72 1.79 8.10 5.52
CA GLY A 72 2.39 8.51 4.26
C GLY A 72 1.83 9.90 3.93
N LYS A 73 2.48 10.95 4.40
CA LYS A 73 2.20 12.32 3.95
C LYS A 73 2.37 12.34 2.42
N PRO A 74 1.37 12.79 1.65
CA PRO A 74 1.54 13.08 0.24
C PRO A 74 2.44 14.31 0.06
N GLY A 75 3.49 14.16 -0.75
CA GLY A 75 4.07 15.22 -1.56
C GLY A 75 4.64 16.44 -0.84
N GLU A 76 5.95 16.41 -0.59
CA GLU A 76 6.76 17.63 -0.66
C GLU A 76 6.76 18.09 -2.13
N LYS A 77 5.74 18.86 -2.52
CA LYS A 77 5.86 19.80 -3.63
C LYS A 77 6.39 21.10 -3.03
N ASP A 78 7.67 21.14 -2.71
CA ASP A 78 8.35 22.43 -2.54
C ASP A 78 8.65 22.96 -3.96
N GLY A 79 7.79 23.85 -4.40
CA GLY A 79 8.15 24.77 -5.46
C GLY A 79 8.75 26.01 -4.82
N SER A 80 9.90 26.46 -5.30
CA SER A 80 10.19 27.90 -5.46
C SER A 80 11.52 28.12 -6.17
N GLY A 81 11.52 28.96 -7.18
CA GLY A 81 12.74 29.36 -7.89
C GLY A 81 12.55 30.18 -9.16
N LYS A 82 11.48 30.98 -9.27
CA LYS A 82 11.39 32.00 -10.32
C LYS A 82 10.60 33.21 -9.83
N PRO A 83 11.24 34.19 -9.18
CA PRO A 83 10.68 35.52 -9.11
C PRO A 83 10.91 36.22 -10.45
N ASP A 84 9.85 36.23 -11.25
CA ASP A 84 9.63 37.21 -12.31
C ASP A 84 9.53 38.59 -11.62
N GLY A 85 10.58 39.40 -11.72
CA GLY A 85 10.62 40.74 -11.15
C GLY A 85 10.47 41.77 -12.26
N PRO A 86 9.35 42.51 -12.34
CA PRO A 86 9.35 43.75 -13.08
C PRO A 86 9.32 44.96 -12.13
N LYS A 87 9.89 46.05 -12.65
CA LYS A 87 9.65 47.48 -12.33
C LYS A 87 10.68 48.16 -11.42
N GLU A 88 11.75 48.61 -12.07
CA GLU A 88 12.50 49.82 -11.76
C GLU A 88 11.56 51.03 -11.59
N PRO A 89 11.68 51.84 -10.52
CA PRO A 89 11.23 53.22 -10.53
C PRO A 89 12.41 54.18 -10.73
N SER A 90 12.28 55.04 -11.74
CA SER A 90 13.18 56.15 -12.04
C SER A 90 13.31 57.14 -10.88
N LYS A 91 14.54 57.59 -10.60
CA LYS A 91 14.81 58.95 -10.11
C LYS A 91 16.24 59.37 -10.42
#